data_AF-A0A916V9R9-F1
#
_entry.id   AF-A0A916V9R9-F1
#
_cell.length_a   1.000
_cell.length_b   1.000
_cell.length_c   1.000
_cell.angle_alpha   90.00
_cell.angle_beta   90.00
_cell.angle_gamma   90.00
#
_symmetry.space_group_name_H-M   'P 1'
#
loop_
_entity.id
_entity.type
_entity.pdbx_description
1 polymer ?
#
loop_
_entity_poly.entity_id
_entity_poly.type
_entity_poly.pdbx_seq_one_letter_code
_entity_poly.pdbx_strand_id
1 'polypeptide(L)' 'MDKAHKNSWTITFSIGVLICIEIPPNGEQSIEAANSLMYSVKQQGKNSINYSLFSKNN' A
#
# COMPACT_ATOMS: atom_id res chain seq x y z
N MET A 1 9.74 1.23 16.96
CA MET A 1 10.90 1.92 16.37
C MET A 1 12.10 1.94 17.31
N ASP A 2 11.90 2.21 18.59
CA ASP A 2 12.97 2.32 19.60
C ASP A 2 13.95 1.14 19.63
N LYS A 3 13.46 -0.10 19.49
CA LYS A 3 14.34 -1.28 19.41
C LYS A 3 15.19 -1.29 18.14
N ALA A 4 14.65 -0.91 16.99
CA ALA A 4 15.41 -0.83 15.75
C ALA A 4 16.48 0.26 15.81
N HIS A 5 16.15 1.41 16.42
CA HIS A 5 17.10 2.51 16.62
C HIS A 5 18.25 2.11 17.53
N LYS A 6 17.95 1.46 18.66
CA LYS A 6 18.98 0.95 19.60
C LYS A 6 19.92 -0.09 18.96
N ASN A 7 19.46 -0.80 17.93
CA ASN A 7 20.22 -1.85 17.26
C ASN A 7 20.71 -1.45 15.86
N SER A 8 20.58 -0.17 15.47
CA SER A 8 20.97 0.33 14.14
C SER A 8 20.39 -0.46 12.97
N TRP A 9 19.16 -0.98 13.10
CA TRP A 9 18.48 -1.68 12.01
C TRP A 9 17.80 -0.69 11.08
N THR A 10 18.16 -0.70 9.80
CA THR A 10 17.46 0.06 8.76
C THR A 10 16.06 -0.52 8.57
N ILE A 11 15.03 0.25 8.92
CA ILE A 11 13.63 -0.12 8.73
C ILE A 11 13.06 0.66 7.56
N THR A 12 12.41 -0.07 6.64
CA THR A 12 11.76 0.48 5.46
C THR A 12 10.32 0.02 5.38
N PHE A 13 9.47 0.77 4.68
CA PHE A 13 8.06 0.44 4.49
C PHE A 13 7.72 0.17 3.04
N SER A 14 6.73 -0.68 2.82
CA SER A 14 6.12 -0.91 1.50
C SER A 14 4.65 -0.61 1.64
N ILE A 15 4.18 0.41 0.92
CA ILE A 15 2.85 0.99 1.12
C ILE A 15 2.08 0.92 -0.20
N GLY A 16 0.87 0.37 -0.15
CA GLY A 16 -0.12 0.45 -1.22
C GLY A 16 -1.24 1.40 -0.82
N VAL A 17 -1.60 2.33 -1.71
CA VAL A 17 -2.64 3.34 -1.43
C VAL A 17 -3.73 3.26 -2.50
N LEU A 18 -4.96 2.95 -2.09
CA LEU A 18 -6.13 3.12 -2.94
C LEU A 18 -6.79 4.46 -2.63
N ILE A 19 -6.91 5.32 -3.63
CA ILE A 19 -7.62 6.59 -3.53
C ILE A 19 -8.99 6.42 -4.16
N CYS A 20 -10.03 6.41 -3.34
CA CYS A 20 -11.41 6.32 -3.82
C CYS A 20 -11.98 7.73 -4.00
N ILE A 21 -12.11 8.18 -5.25
CA ILE A 21 -12.79 9.46 -5.57
C ILE A 21 -14.31 9.30 -5.67
N GLU A 22 -14.77 8.05 -5.72
CA GLU A 22 -16.17 7.64 -5.69
C GLU A 22 -16.33 6.50 -4.69
N ILE A 23 -17.58 6.23 -4.28
CA ILE A 23 -17.86 5.12 -3.36
C ILE A 23 -17.61 3.79 -4.11
N PRO A 24 -16.65 2.97 -3.65
CA PRO A 24 -16.43 1.65 -4.22
C PRO A 24 -17.60 0.72 -3.91
N PRO A 25 -17.88 -0.27 -4.78
CA PRO A 25 -19.05 -1.13 -4.67
C PRO A 25 -19.03 -1.98 -3.39
N ASN A 26 -17.85 -2.28 -2.85
CA ASN A 26 -17.70 -2.92 -1.55
C ASN A 26 -16.34 -2.58 -0.89
N GLY A 27 -16.31 -2.64 0.44
CA GLY A 27 -15.11 -2.38 1.22
C GLY A 27 -14.04 -3.46 1.06
N GLU A 28 -14.44 -4.72 0.87
CA GLU A 28 -13.49 -5.85 0.79
C GLU A 28 -12.61 -5.78 -0.46
N GLN A 29 -13.17 -5.50 -1.64
CA GLN A 29 -12.42 -5.26 -2.87
C GLN A 29 -11.53 -4.01 -2.76
N SER A 30 -11.95 -3.00 -2.00
CA SER A 30 -11.13 -1.81 -1.76
C SER A 30 -9.88 -2.15 -0.95
N ILE A 31 -10.06 -2.96 0.09
CA ILE A 31 -8.95 -3.47 0.91
C ILE A 31 -8.05 -4.37 0.07
N GLU A 32 -8.61 -5.28 -0.72
CA GLU A 32 -7.84 -6.20 -1.55
C GLU A 32 -7.05 -5.48 -2.66
N ALA A 33 -7.61 -4.43 -3.25
CA ALA A 33 -6.90 -3.58 -4.20
C ALA A 33 -5.71 -2.85 -3.54
N ALA A 34 -5.90 -2.28 -2.34
CA ALA A 34 -4.81 -1.67 -1.59
C ALA A 34 -3.73 -2.69 -1.18
N ASN A 35 -4.16 -3.91 -0.79
CA ASN A 35 -3.28 -5.01 -0.43
C ASN A 35 -2.45 -5.48 -1.65
N SER A 36 -3.10 -5.60 -2.81
CA SER A 36 -2.45 -5.93 -4.09
C SER A 36 -1.41 -4.88 -4.48
N LEU A 37 -1.71 -3.59 -4.33
CA LEU A 37 -0.75 -2.50 -4.55
C LEU A 37 0.47 -2.65 -3.63
N MET A 38 0.25 -2.90 -2.34
CA MET A 38 1.33 -3.11 -1.38
C MET A 38 2.17 -4.35 -1.74
N TYR A 39 1.53 -5.44 -2.17
CA TYR A 39 2.22 -6.65 -2.60
C TYR A 39 3.07 -6.40 -3.83
N SER A 40 2.59 -5.59 -4.78
CA SER A 40 3.39 -5.17 -5.94
C SER A 40 4.66 -4.44 -5.50
N VAL A 41 4.58 -3.54 -4.51
CA VAL A 41 5.75 -2.85 -3.94
C VAL A 41 6.71 -3.86 -3.31
N LYS A 42 6.20 -4.85 -2.57
CA LYS A 42 7.05 -5.90 -1.97
C LYS A 42 7.81 -6.70 -3.02
N GLN A 43 7.22 -6.92 -4.20
CA GLN A 43 7.86 -7.62 -5.30
C GLN A 43 8.82 -6.73 -6.10
N GLN A 44 8.60 -5.42 -6.13
CA GLN A 44 9.42 -4.43 -6.85
C GLN A 44 10.60 -3.87 -6.05
N GLY A 45 11.11 -4.61 -5.06
CA GLY A 45 12.29 -4.22 -4.28
C GLY A 45 12.02 -3.56 -2.93
N LYS A 46 10.75 -3.42 -2.52
CA LYS A 46 10.32 -2.84 -1.24
C LYS A 46 10.66 -1.34 -1.13
N ASN A 47 10.61 -0.79 0.09
CA ASN A 47 10.93 0.61 0.41
C ASN A 47 10.35 1.65 -0.56
N SER A 48 9.06 1.51 -0.92
CA SER A 48 8.40 2.37 -1.88
C SER A 48 6.90 2.48 -1.58
N ILE A 49 6.24 3.35 -2.34
CA ILE A 49 4.81 3.60 -2.28
C ILE A 49 4.26 3.43 -3.68
N ASN A 50 3.18 2.68 -3.81
CA ASN A 50 2.41 2.59 -5.06
C ASN A 50 0.95 2.97 -4.78
N TYR A 51 0.31 3.64 -5.73
CA TYR A 51 -1.06 4.10 -5.57
C TYR A 51 -1.89 3.86 -6.83
N SER A 52 -3.20 3.69 -6.63
CA SER A 52 -4.17 3.72 -7.72
C SER A 52 -5.38 4.55 -7.34
N LEU A 53 -6.10 5.02 -8.37
CA LEU A 53 -7.37 5.68 -8.20
C LEU A 53 -8.50 4.70 -8.54
N PHE A 54 -9.48 4.62 -7.64
CA PHE A 54 -10.78 4.02 -7.94
C PHE A 54 -11.74 5.12 -8.41
N SER A 55 -12.20 5.00 -9.66
CA SER A 55 -13.27 5.78 -10.28
C SER A 55 -14.10 4.83 -11.13
N LYS A 56 -15.42 5.06 -11.20
CA LYS A 56 -16.38 4.13 -11.83
C LYS A 56 -16.26 4.02 -13.35
N ASN A 57 -15.32 4.74 -13.95
CA ASN A 57 -15.07 4.79 -15.40
C ASN A 57 -13.87 3.95 -15.87
N ASN A 58 -13.30 3.07 -15.04
CA ASN A 58 -12.28 2.09 -15.43
C ASN A 58 -12.78 0.66 -15.23
#